data_AF-A0AAN8G4M9-F1
#
_entry.id   AF-A0AAN8G4M9-F1
#
_cell.length_a   1.000
_cell.length_b   1.000
_cell.length_c   1.000
_cell.angle_alpha   90.00
_cell.angle_beta   90.00
_cell.angle_gamma   90.00
#
_symmetry.space_group_name_H-M   'P 1'
#
loop_
_entity.id
_entity.type
_entity.pdbx_description
1 polymer ?
#
loop_
_entity_poly.entity_id
_entity_poly.type
_entity_poly.pdbx_seq_one_letter_code
_entity_poly.pdbx_strand_id
1 'polypeptide(L)'
;MPVMAAVASGTERTVEGVANAILRVLLLGNATGDAVTPERAYLDPVNGMMTCDKYTEAQFKEHFGVACHTNKWREPDRSVMIAEMHLMKPSITCAMTQSLGEYNYAVGY
;
A
#
# COMPACT_ATOMS: atom_id res chain seq x y z
N MET A 1 3.75 -3.31 -21.13
CA MET A 1 3.10 -2.96 -19.84
C MET A 1 2.85 -4.24 -19.07
N PRO A 2 3.05 -4.26 -17.74
CA PRO A 2 2.71 -5.42 -16.93
C PRO A 2 1.19 -5.63 -16.91
N VAL A 3 0.78 -6.89 -16.81
CA VAL A 3 -0.60 -7.24 -16.43
C VAL A 3 -0.58 -7.48 -14.93
N MET A 4 -1.50 -6.86 -14.21
CA MET A 4 -1.57 -6.96 -12.75
C MET A 4 -2.96 -7.40 -12.30
N ALA A 5 -3.00 -8.15 -11.21
CA ALA A 5 -4.20 -8.43 -10.45
C ALA A 5 -3.94 -8.05 -9.00
N ALA A 6 -4.86 -7.32 -8.38
CA ALA A 6 -4.75 -6.94 -6.97
C ALA A 6 -6.11 -7.07 -6.29
N VAL A 7 -6.09 -7.46 -5.03
CA VAL A 7 -7.27 -7.63 -4.18
C VAL A 7 -6.94 -7.20 -2.76
N ALA A 8 -7.95 -6.74 -2.02
CA ALA A 8 -7.82 -6.46 -0.61
C ALA A 8 -9.03 -6.99 0.16
N SER A 9 -8.80 -7.43 1.39
CA SER A 9 -9.82 -7.85 2.36
C SER A 9 -9.58 -7.15 3.68
N GLY A 10 -10.64 -6.87 4.45
CA GLY A 10 -10.53 -6.18 5.73
C GLY A 10 -11.71 -5.25 5.99
N THR A 11 -11.68 -4.54 7.11
CA THR A 11 -12.74 -3.59 7.50
C THR A 11 -12.42 -2.15 7.11
N GLU A 12 -11.15 -1.84 6.83
CA GLU A 12 -10.71 -0.47 6.57
C GLU A 12 -9.98 -0.32 5.25
N ARG A 13 -10.34 0.74 4.50
CA ARG A 13 -9.54 1.29 3.41
C ARG A 13 -9.11 0.24 2.36
N THR A 14 -9.92 -0.78 2.08
CA THR A 14 -9.59 -1.87 1.13
C THR A 14 -9.39 -1.37 -0.30
N VAL A 15 -10.27 -0.46 -0.77
CA VAL A 15 -10.17 0.17 -2.09
C VAL A 15 -8.87 0.95 -2.26
N GLU A 16 -8.48 1.72 -1.24
CA GLU A 16 -7.20 2.44 -1.23
C GLU A 16 -6.02 1.46 -1.24
N GLY A 17 -6.11 0.35 -0.50
CA GLY A 17 -5.08 -0.68 -0.50
C GLY A 17 -4.81 -1.25 -1.90
N VAL A 18 -5.87 -1.59 -2.64
CA VAL A 18 -5.76 -2.07 -4.03
C VAL A 18 -5.18 -0.99 -4.94
N ALA A 19 -5.72 0.23 -4.86
CA ALA A 19 -5.27 1.35 -5.70
C ALA A 19 -3.78 1.65 -5.49
N ASN A 20 -3.35 1.77 -4.23
CA ASN A 20 -1.95 2.05 -3.89
C ASN A 20 -1.01 0.93 -4.35
N ALA A 21 -1.38 -0.34 -4.18
CA ALA A 21 -0.56 -1.45 -4.64
C ALA A 21 -0.34 -1.40 -6.17
N ILE A 22 -1.41 -1.18 -6.93
CA ILE A 22 -1.32 -1.06 -8.40
C ILE A 22 -0.48 0.16 -8.79
N LEU A 23 -0.71 1.32 -8.19
CA LEU A 23 -0.01 2.56 -8.54
C LEU A 23 1.49 2.48 -8.20
N ARG A 24 1.84 1.87 -7.08
CA ARG A 24 3.25 1.68 -6.68
C ARG A 24 4.01 0.78 -7.66
N VAL A 25 3.41 -0.31 -8.11
CA VAL A 25 4.03 -1.18 -9.13
C VAL A 25 4.07 -0.49 -10.49
N LEU A 26 2.93 0.04 -10.95
CA LEU A 26 2.78 0.54 -12.32
C LEU A 26 3.48 1.87 -12.58
N LEU A 27 3.35 2.83 -11.65
CA LEU A 27 3.82 4.21 -11.85
C LEU A 27 5.17 4.47 -11.17
N LEU A 28 5.40 3.87 -10.00
CA LEU A 28 6.64 4.11 -9.24
C LEU A 28 7.70 3.03 -9.49
N GLY A 29 7.34 1.92 -10.15
CA GLY A 29 8.26 0.82 -10.43
C GLY A 29 8.71 0.07 -9.17
N ASN A 30 7.94 0.12 -8.09
CA ASN A 30 8.26 -0.57 -6.86
C ASN A 30 8.13 -2.09 -7.04
N ALA A 31 8.93 -2.85 -6.30
CA ALA A 31 8.76 -4.29 -6.22
C ALA A 31 7.38 -4.63 -5.61
N THR A 32 6.80 -5.73 -6.06
CA THR A 32 5.47 -6.23 -5.65
C THR A 32 5.40 -6.40 -4.12
N GLY A 33 6.51 -6.84 -3.50
CA GLY A 33 6.66 -6.99 -2.04
C GLY A 33 6.52 -5.69 -1.25
N ASP A 34 7.04 -4.58 -1.78
CA ASP A 34 6.94 -3.28 -1.12
C ASP A 34 5.56 -2.64 -1.36
N ALA A 35 4.94 -2.97 -2.50
CA ALA A 35 3.67 -2.38 -2.92
C ALA A 35 2.48 -2.73 -2.00
N VAL A 36 2.53 -3.87 -1.31
CA VAL A 36 1.47 -4.33 -0.38
C VAL A 36 1.58 -3.72 1.03
N THR A 37 2.67 -3.00 1.32
CA THR A 37 2.86 -2.36 2.62
C THR A 37 2.00 -1.09 2.71
N PRO A 38 1.16 -0.92 3.74
CA PRO A 38 0.29 0.25 3.86
C PRO A 38 1.08 1.55 3.99
N GLU A 39 0.55 2.61 3.38
CA GLU A 39 1.09 3.96 3.51
C GLU A 39 0.95 4.46 4.95
N ARG A 40 1.99 5.17 5.40
CA ARG A 40 1.99 5.82 6.72
C ARG A 40 1.30 7.19 6.73
N ALA A 41 0.67 7.54 5.61
CA ALA A 41 -0.12 8.75 5.42
C ALA A 41 -1.39 8.43 4.64
N TYR A 42 -2.50 9.07 4.99
CA TYR A 42 -3.77 8.95 4.29
C TYR A 42 -4.69 10.14 4.50
N LEU A 43 -5.59 10.34 3.54
CA LEU A 43 -6.67 11.31 3.64
C LEU A 43 -7.91 10.60 4.19
N ASP A 44 -8.46 11.08 5.30
CA ASP A 44 -9.73 10.63 5.82
C ASP A 44 -10.87 11.30 5.02
N PRO A 45 -11.64 10.55 4.21
CA PRO A 45 -12.68 11.13 3.37
C PRO A 45 -13.87 11.68 4.18
N VAL A 46 -14.05 11.25 5.43
CA VAL A 46 -15.18 11.67 6.27
C VAL A 46 -15.05 13.13 6.68
N ASN A 47 -13.82 13.56 6.96
CA ASN A 47 -13.53 14.90 7.48
C ASN A 47 -12.53 15.69 6.63
N GLY A 48 -11.99 15.10 5.56
CA GLY A 48 -11.00 15.71 4.68
C GLY A 48 -9.64 15.93 5.33
N MET A 49 -9.37 15.35 6.50
CA MET A 49 -8.12 15.56 7.24
C MET A 49 -7.08 14.52 6.85
N MET A 50 -5.83 14.99 6.69
CA MET A 50 -4.69 14.13 6.47
C MET A 50 -4.18 13.56 7.79
N THR A 51 -4.09 12.24 7.88
CA THR A 51 -3.57 11.51 9.04
C THR A 51 -2.26 10.83 8.64
N CYS A 52 -1.20 10.99 9.42
CA CYS A 52 0.08 10.34 9.13
C CYS A 52 0.87 10.01 10.41
N ASP A 53 1.90 9.16 10.33
CA ASP A 53 2.79 8.93 11.47
C ASP A 53 3.69 10.17 11.72
N LYS A 54 4.39 10.20 12.88
CA LYS A 54 5.26 11.34 13.24
C LYS A 54 6.43 11.55 12.28
N TYR A 55 6.92 10.46 11.68
CA TYR A 55 8.06 10.52 10.77
C TYR A 55 7.63 11.14 9.43
N THR A 56 6.52 10.67 8.88
CA THR A 56 5.90 11.19 7.66
C THR A 56 5.43 12.63 7.84
N GLU A 57 4.94 13.03 9.02
CA GLU A 57 4.57 14.43 9.29
C GLU A 57 5.76 15.37 9.09
N ALA A 58 6.93 15.01 9.64
CA ALA A 58 8.14 15.82 9.50
C ALA A 58 8.52 16.01 8.03
N GLN A 59 8.48 14.93 7.24
CA GLN A 59 8.75 14.99 5.80
C GLN A 59 7.73 15.83 5.04
N PHE A 60 6.43 15.67 5.34
CA PHE A 60 5.36 16.42 4.69
C PHE A 60 5.43 17.91 4.97
N LYS A 61 5.73 18.28 6.22
CA LYS A 61 5.87 19.67 6.62
C LYS A 61 7.09 20.31 5.95
N GLU A 62 8.20 19.58 5.85
CA GLU A 62 9.43 20.04 5.19
C GLU A 62 9.24 20.23 3.68
N HIS A 63 8.62 19.27 2.99
CA HIS A 63 8.56 19.26 1.53
C HIS A 63 7.33 19.98 0.95
N PHE A 64 6.20 19.96 1.66
CA PHE A 64 4.91 20.45 1.16
C PHE A 64 4.27 21.52 2.03
N GLY A 65 4.81 21.80 3.22
CA GLY A 65 4.22 22.76 4.16
C GLY A 65 2.86 22.32 4.73
N VAL A 66 2.53 21.03 4.62
CA VAL A 66 1.24 20.47 5.07
C VAL A 66 1.42 19.80 6.42
N ALA A 67 0.50 20.09 7.36
CA ALA A 67 0.43 19.41 8.64
C ALA A 67 -0.48 18.18 8.57
N CYS A 68 -0.07 17.08 9.20
CA CYS A 68 -0.92 15.90 9.41
C CYS A 68 -1.42 15.83 10.85
N HIS A 69 -2.53 15.13 11.05
CA HIS A 69 -2.93 14.66 12.36
C HIS A 69 -2.19 13.36 12.72
N THR A 70 -1.25 13.44 13.67
CA THR A 70 -0.44 12.27 14.05
C THR A 70 -1.08 11.36 15.09
N ASN A 71 -2.00 11.89 15.90
CA ASN A 71 -2.62 11.15 17.01
C ASN A 71 -3.64 10.08 16.57
N LYS A 72 -3.99 10.03 15.29
CA LYS A 72 -5.00 9.11 14.74
C LYS A 72 -4.43 8.05 13.81
N TRP A 73 -3.11 8.06 13.58
CA TRP A 73 -2.51 7.09 12.69
C TRP A 73 -2.49 5.71 13.34
N ARG A 74 -3.00 4.72 12.60
CA ARG A 74 -2.89 3.30 12.90
C ARG A 74 -2.76 2.53 11.60
N GLU A 75 -2.13 1.36 11.69
CA GLU A 75 -2.12 0.43 10.58
C GLU A 75 -3.58 0.01 10.27
N PRO A 76 -4.02 0.09 9.00
CA PRO A 76 -5.40 -0.22 8.64
C PRO A 76 -5.66 -1.72 8.82
N ASP A 77 -6.84 -2.07 9.31
CA ASP A 77 -7.30 -3.45 9.37
C ASP A 77 -7.66 -3.98 7.97
N ARG A 78 -6.62 -4.37 7.22
CA ARG A 78 -6.71 -4.94 5.88
C ARG A 78 -5.49 -5.78 5.52
N SER A 79 -5.70 -6.71 4.59
CA SER A 79 -4.65 -7.43 3.86
C SER A 79 -4.80 -7.12 2.38
N VAL A 80 -3.69 -6.85 1.69
CA VAL A 80 -3.63 -6.62 0.25
C VAL A 80 -2.80 -7.73 -0.38
N MET A 81 -3.26 -8.28 -1.50
CA MET A 81 -2.49 -9.18 -2.36
C MET A 81 -2.37 -8.55 -3.74
N ILE A 82 -1.19 -8.67 -4.34
CA ILE A 82 -0.94 -8.26 -5.72
C ILE A 82 -0.09 -9.31 -6.44
N ALA A 83 -0.42 -9.53 -7.71
CA ALA A 83 0.32 -10.34 -8.65
C ALA A 83 0.66 -9.50 -9.89
N GLU A 84 1.90 -9.58 -10.35
CA GLU A 84 2.42 -8.88 -11.51
C GLU A 84 3.02 -9.88 -12.50
N MET A 85 2.66 -9.75 -13.78
CA MET A 85 3.25 -10.49 -14.89
C MET A 85 3.85 -9.52 -15.91
N HIS A 86 5.13 -9.69 -16.23
CA HIS A 86 5.79 -8.97 -17.31
C HIS A 86 5.65 -9.72 -18.64
N LEU A 87 5.13 -9.07 -19.68
CA LEU A 87 4.97 -9.70 -21.01
C LEU A 87 6.31 -10.14 -21.65
N MET A 88 7.42 -9.53 -21.24
CA MET A 88 8.76 -9.80 -21.78
C MET A 88 9.56 -10.82 -20.95
N LYS A 89 9.05 -11.25 -19.80
CA LYS A 89 9.68 -12.23 -18.91
C LYS A 89 8.59 -13.10 -18.28
N PRO A 90 8.54 -14.41 -18.59
CA PRO A 90 7.46 -15.30 -18.13
C PRO A 90 7.63 -15.65 -16.65
N SER A 91 7.64 -14.64 -15.79
CA SER A 91 7.71 -14.78 -14.34
C SER A 91 6.56 -13.99 -13.73
N ILE A 92 5.80 -14.65 -12.86
CA ILE A 92 4.76 -13.99 -12.08
C ILE A 92 5.32 -13.71 -10.69
N THR A 93 5.33 -12.44 -10.29
CA THR A 93 5.70 -12.06 -8.93
C THR A 93 4.44 -11.78 -8.14
N CYS A 94 4.31 -12.42 -6.98
CA CYS A 94 3.16 -12.25 -6.10
C CYS A 94 3.64 -11.76 -4.74
N ALA A 95 2.85 -10.89 -4.11
CA ALA A 95 3.10 -10.40 -2.77
C ALA A 95 1.79 -10.24 -2.01
N MET A 96 1.86 -10.31 -0.69
CA MET A 96 0.75 -10.00 0.18
C MET A 96 1.23 -9.29 1.45
N THR A 97 0.36 -8.46 2.02
CA THR A 97 0.57 -7.88 3.34
C THR A 97 0.84 -9.00 4.34
N GLN A 98 1.88 -8.84 5.16
CA GLN A 98 2.26 -9.78 6.20
C GLN A 98 2.39 -9.04 7.53
N SER A 99 1.77 -9.58 8.57
CA SER A 99 2.04 -9.20 9.96
C SER A 99 2.77 -10.32 10.70
N LEU A 100 3.48 -9.95 11.78
CA LEU A 100 4.21 -10.91 12.61
C LEU A 100 3.22 -11.96 13.18
N GLY A 101 3.45 -13.23 12.85
CA GLY A 101 2.60 -14.35 13.30
C GLY A 101 1.52 -14.76 12.29
N GLU A 102 1.39 -14.10 11.15
CA GLU A 102 0.49 -14.53 10.08
C GLU A 102 1.11 -15.62 9.20
N TYR A 103 0.31 -16.60 8.79
CA TYR A 103 0.70 -17.67 7.87
C TYR A 103 0.25 -17.37 6.44
N ASN A 104 0.68 -16.19 5.98
CA ASN A 104 0.29 -15.58 4.72
C ASN A 104 1.46 -15.71 3.73
N TYR A 105 1.30 -16.44 2.63
CA TYR A 105 2.34 -16.61 1.60
C TYR A 105 1.79 -16.44 0.18
N ALA A 106 2.58 -15.78 -0.66
CA ALA A 106 2.31 -15.61 -2.09
C ALA A 106 3.31 -16.45 -2.88
N VAL A 107 2.85 -17.26 -3.82
CA VAL A 107 3.70 -18.15 -4.64
C VAL A 107 3.52 -17.78 -6.12
N GLY A 108 4.64 -17.73 -6.84
CA GLY A 108 4.69 -17.53 -8.29
C GLY A 108 5.54 -18.60 -8.96
N TYR A 109 5.53 -18.63 -10.30
CA TYR A 109 6.37 -19.47 -11.15
C TYR A 109 7.04 -18.64 -12.25
#